data_AF-A0A918BJ52-F1
#
_entry.id   AF-A0A918BJ52-F1
#
_cell.length_a   1.000
_cell.length_b   1.000
_cell.length_c   1.000
_cell.angle_alpha   90.00
_cell.angle_beta   90.00
_cell.angle_gamma   90.00
#
_symmetry.space_group_name_H-M   'P 1'
#
loop_
_entity.id
_entity.type
_entity.pdbx_description
1 polymer ?
#
loop_
_entity_poly.entity_id
_entity_poly.type
_entity_poly.pdbx_seq_one_letter_code
_entity_poly.pdbx_strand_id
1 'polypeptide(L)'
;MTPRSVIAEADEDGKYASAREHGMHALRHFYASVLLDAGESVKAVSQYLGHSDPGLTLREYAHLMPASQARTRKAVDRVFLPGQPGTRKE
;
A
#
# COMPACT_ATOMS: atom_id res chain seq x y z
N MET A 1 14.51 14.33 -22.25
CA MET A 1 13.52 13.72 -21.33
C MET A 1 13.73 14.38 -19.96
N THR A 2 13.05 15.50 -19.71
CA THR A 2 13.15 16.21 -18.43
C THR A 2 12.50 15.34 -17.34
N PRO A 3 13.10 15.25 -16.13
CA PRO A 3 12.50 14.49 -15.04
C PRO A 3 11.17 15.15 -14.67
N ARG A 4 10.07 14.39 -14.71
CA ARG A 4 8.80 14.83 -14.13
C ARG A 4 9.03 15.02 -12.64
N SER A 5 9.12 16.27 -12.21
CA SER A 5 9.03 16.66 -10.81
C SER A 5 7.77 16.03 -10.22
N VAL A 6 7.92 15.35 -9.07
CA VAL A 6 6.83 14.67 -8.36
C VAL A 6 5.81 15.67 -7.81
N ILE A 7 6.24 16.93 -7.69
CA ILE A 7 5.44 18.05 -7.20
C ILE A 7 5.18 18.97 -8.39
N ALA A 8 3.92 19.34 -8.61
CA ALA A 8 3.53 20.33 -9.61
C ALA A 8 4.27 21.66 -9.37
N GLU A 9 4.53 22.42 -10.44
CA GLU A 9 5.13 23.74 -10.29
C GLU A 9 4.15 24.69 -9.59
N ALA A 10 4.68 25.58 -8.74
CA ALA A 10 3.87 26.59 -8.08
C ALA A 10 3.40 27.63 -9.12
N ASP A 11 2.19 28.14 -8.96
CA ASP A 11 1.67 29.28 -9.72
C ASP A 11 2.51 30.54 -9.44
N GLU A 12 2.31 31.63 -10.20
CA GLU A 12 3.07 32.89 -10.06
C GLU A 12 3.00 33.48 -8.64
N ASP A 13 1.94 33.18 -7.88
CA ASP A 13 1.77 33.53 -6.47
C ASP A 13 2.53 32.61 -5.47
N GLY A 14 3.32 31.64 -5.97
CA GLY A 14 4.01 30.64 -5.14
C GLY A 14 3.08 29.57 -4.55
N LYS A 15 1.86 29.43 -5.09
CA LYS A 15 0.86 28.47 -4.61
C LYS A 15 0.84 27.22 -5.47
N TYR A 16 0.92 26.06 -4.85
CA TYR A 16 0.70 24.79 -5.54
C TYR A 16 -0.79 24.58 -5.80
N ALA A 17 -1.15 24.21 -7.04
CA ALA A 17 -2.49 23.77 -7.35
C ALA A 17 -2.85 22.58 -6.46
N SER A 18 -4.00 22.65 -5.76
CA SER A 18 -4.46 21.56 -4.91
C SER A 18 -4.89 20.38 -5.79
N ALA A 19 -3.94 19.52 -6.14
CA ALA A 19 -4.22 18.28 -6.85
C ALA A 19 -4.49 17.19 -5.82
N ARG A 20 -5.63 16.51 -5.97
CA ARG A 20 -5.99 15.37 -5.11
C ARG A 20 -4.91 14.29 -5.12
N GLU A 21 -4.21 14.12 -6.25
CA GLU A 21 -3.11 13.16 -6.41
C GLU A 21 -1.79 13.54 -5.72
N HIS A 22 -1.63 14.79 -5.25
CA HIS A 22 -0.39 15.26 -4.62
C HIS A 22 -0.55 15.76 -3.18
N GLY A 23 -1.79 15.88 -2.68
CA GLY A 23 -2.10 16.36 -1.33
C GLY A 23 -2.33 15.26 -0.28
N MET A 24 -3.14 15.57 0.74
CA MET A 24 -3.49 14.65 1.84
C MET A 24 -4.04 13.29 1.39
N HIS A 25 -4.66 13.25 0.21
CA HIS A 25 -5.18 12.01 -0.36
C HIS A 25 -4.06 11.08 -0.87
N ALA A 26 -2.93 11.61 -1.34
CA ALA A 26 -1.74 10.81 -1.65
C ALA A 26 -1.14 10.18 -0.38
N LEU A 27 -1.10 10.93 0.73
CA LEU A 27 -0.66 10.40 2.03
C LEU A 27 -1.58 9.29 2.54
N ARG A 28 -2.90 9.45 2.35
CA ARG A 28 -3.88 8.41 2.68
C ARG A 28 -3.62 7.12 1.89
N HIS A 29 -3.34 7.25 0.60
CA HIS A 29 -2.97 6.12 -0.26
C HIS A 29 -1.65 5.48 0.17
N PHE A 30 -0.63 6.27 0.46
CA PHE A 30 0.65 5.76 0.95
C PHE A 30 0.49 4.96 2.26
N TYR A 31 -0.26 5.50 3.22
CA TYR A 31 -0.53 4.83 4.50
C TYR A 31 -1.23 3.47 4.31
N ALA A 32 -2.28 3.44 3.49
CA ALA A 32 -3.00 2.20 3.16
C ALA A 32 -2.07 1.18 2.49
N SER A 33 -1.25 1.63 1.52
CA SER A 33 -0.32 0.77 0.79
C SER A 33 0.72 0.12 1.69
N VAL A 34 1.34 0.88 2.59
CA VAL A 34 2.35 0.36 3.52
C VAL A 34 1.76 -0.68 4.48
N LEU A 35 0.56 -0.44 5.01
CA LEU A 35 -0.10 -1.39 5.92
C LEU A 35 -0.48 -2.70 5.24
N LEU A 36 -1.04 -2.61 4.03
CA LEU A 36 -1.40 -3.80 3.25
C LEU A 36 -0.14 -4.56 2.80
N ASP A 37 0.91 -3.85 2.41
CA ASP A 37 2.20 -4.47 2.13
C ASP A 37 2.75 -5.15 3.38
N ALA A 38 2.65 -4.58 4.57
CA ALA A 38 3.05 -5.23 5.84
C ALA A 38 2.21 -6.48 6.19
N GLY A 39 1.05 -6.66 5.54
CA GLY A 39 0.16 -7.81 5.75
C GLY A 39 -0.99 -7.55 6.70
N GLU A 40 -1.30 -6.29 6.96
CA GLU A 40 -2.49 -5.91 7.74
C GLU A 40 -3.78 -6.31 7.02
N SER A 41 -4.83 -6.56 7.79
CA SER A 41 -6.13 -6.91 7.23
C SER A 41 -6.81 -5.72 6.55
N VAL A 42 -7.43 -5.95 5.39
CA VAL A 42 -8.21 -4.92 4.66
C VAL A 42 -9.31 -4.31 5.55
N LYS A 43 -9.88 -5.10 6.46
CA LYS A 43 -10.86 -4.64 7.44
C LYS A 43 -10.27 -3.64 8.44
N ALA A 44 -9.09 -3.93 9.01
CA ALA A 44 -8.44 -3.01 9.94
C ALA A 44 -8.02 -1.72 9.23
N VAL A 45 -7.42 -1.81 8.04
CA VAL A 45 -7.09 -0.64 7.21
C VAL A 45 -8.34 0.18 6.90
N SER A 46 -9.45 -0.47 6.55
CA SER A 46 -10.75 0.19 6.34
C SER A 46 -11.21 0.97 7.58
N GLN A 47 -11.07 0.40 8.78
CA GLN A 47 -11.42 1.09 10.03
C GLN A 47 -10.51 2.29 10.31
N TYR A 48 -9.19 2.15 10.12
CA TYR A 48 -8.24 3.26 10.32
C TYR A 48 -8.51 4.43 9.37
N LEU A 49 -8.93 4.12 8.15
CA LEU A 49 -9.30 5.12 7.16
C LEU A 49 -10.71 5.69 7.36
N GLY A 50 -11.50 5.15 8.29
CA GLY A 50 -12.88 5.56 8.54
C GLY A 50 -13.85 5.18 7.42
N HIS A 51 -13.55 4.14 6.64
CA HIS A 51 -14.47 3.63 5.62
C HIS A 51 -15.60 2.84 6.29
N SER A 52 -16.84 3.28 6.07
CA SER A 52 -18.04 2.56 6.55
C SER A 52 -18.23 1.21 5.85
N ASP A 53 -17.74 1.09 4.62
CA ASP A 53 -17.73 -0.16 3.84
C ASP A 53 -16.28 -0.61 3.57
N PRO A 54 -15.85 -1.75 4.13
CA PRO A 54 -14.56 -2.38 3.79
C PRO A 54 -14.43 -2.75 2.31
N GLY A 55 -15.54 -2.94 1.60
CA GLY A 55 -15.58 -3.17 0.17
C GLY A 55 -14.96 -2.02 -0.63
N LEU A 56 -15.06 -0.78 -0.14
CA LEU A 56 -14.40 0.38 -0.75
C LEU A 56 -12.87 0.24 -0.69
N THR A 57 -12.32 -0.08 0.47
CA THR A 57 -10.88 -0.31 0.65
C THR A 57 -10.40 -1.47 -0.21
N LEU A 58 -11.18 -2.55 -0.27
CA LEU A 58 -10.82 -3.71 -1.08
C LEU A 58 -10.76 -3.36 -2.56
N ARG A 59 -11.75 -2.64 -3.09
CA ARG A 59 -11.77 -2.24 -4.51
C ARG A 59 -10.60 -1.32 -4.87
N GLU A 60 -10.27 -0.38 -3.99
CA GLU A 60 -9.19 0.58 -4.23
C GLU A 60 -7.80 -0.09 -4.18
N TYR A 61 -7.58 -0.99 -3.22
CA TYR A 61 -6.24 -1.50 -2.90
C TYR A 61 -6.01 -3.00 -3.19
N ALA A 62 -6.98 -3.73 -3.74
CA ALA A 62 -6.82 -5.16 -4.06
C ALA A 62 -5.60 -5.46 -4.94
N HIS A 63 -5.21 -4.51 -5.80
CA HIS A 63 -4.04 -4.62 -6.67
C HIS A 63 -2.70 -4.66 -5.92
N LEU A 64 -2.66 -4.35 -4.63
CA LEU A 64 -1.48 -4.47 -3.76
C LEU A 64 -1.34 -5.86 -3.13
N MET A 65 -2.40 -6.67 -3.17
CA MET A 65 -2.40 -8.03 -2.66
C MET A 65 -1.62 -9.10 -3.48
N PRO A 66 -1.14 -8.87 -4.73
CA PRO A 66 -0.20 -9.79 -5.38
C PRO A 66 1.06 -10.04 -4.54
N ALA A 67 1.54 -9.04 -3.80
CA ALA A 67 2.63 -9.21 -2.83
C ALA A 67 2.26 -10.19 -1.69
N SER A 68 0.97 -10.25 -1.33
CA SER A 68 0.44 -11.15 -0.30
C SER A 68 0.49 -12.61 -0.74
N GLN A 69 0.41 -12.96 -2.03
CA GLN A 69 0.41 -14.37 -2.46
C GLN A 69 1.69 -15.12 -2.05
N ALA A 70 2.86 -14.51 -2.25
CA ALA A 70 4.14 -15.09 -1.85
C ALA A 70 4.25 -15.23 -0.32
N ARG A 71 3.72 -14.26 0.44
CA ARG A 71 3.65 -14.32 1.90
C ARG A 71 2.70 -15.43 2.37
N THR A 72 1.51 -15.52 1.78
CA THR A 72 0.50 -16.55 2.08
C THR A 72 1.07 -17.93 1.84
N ARG A 73 1.76 -18.15 0.72
CA ARG A 73 2.45 -19.42 0.44
C ARG A 73 3.46 -19.75 1.53
N LYS A 74 4.36 -18.82 1.89
CA LYS A 74 5.32 -19.02 2.98
C LYS A 74 4.65 -19.31 4.33
N ALA A 75 3.52 -18.67 4.61
CA ALA A 75 2.76 -18.89 5.85
C ALA A 75 2.16 -20.30 5.89
N VAL A 76 1.56 -20.74 4.77
CA VAL A 76 1.05 -22.11 4.60
C VAL A 76 2.20 -23.13 4.71
N ASP A 77 3.30 -22.92 3.99
CA ASP A 77 4.47 -23.79 4.03
C ASP A 77 5.01 -23.96 5.45
N ARG A 78 5.03 -22.90 6.27
CA ARG A 78 5.46 -22.98 7.68
C ARG A 78 4.58 -23.87 8.56
N VAL A 79 3.27 -23.94 8.28
CA VAL A 79 2.33 -24.78 9.04
C VAL A 79 2.52 -26.25 8.67
N PHE A 80 2.79 -26.54 7.39
CA PHE A 80 2.87 -27.91 6.88
C PHE A 80 4.30 -28.49 6.81
N LEU A 81 5.34 -27.65 6.82
CA LEU A 81 6.75 -28.05 6.80
C LEU A 81 7.52 -27.43 7.99
N PRO A 82 7.21 -27.86 9.24
CA PRO A 82 7.94 -27.39 10.41
C PRO A 82 9.38 -27.93 10.37
N GLY A 83 10.35 -27.20 9.78
CA GLY A 83 11.77 -27.59 9.88
C GLY A 83 12.76 -27.20 8.78
N GLN A 84 12.42 -26.36 7.78
CA GLN A 84 13.45 -25.85 6.85
C GLN A 84 13.96 -24.46 7.27
N PRO A 85 15.12 -24.36 7.97
CA PRO A 85 15.81 -23.08 8.10
C PRO A 85 16.17 -22.57 6.70
N GLY A 86 15.87 -21.30 6.45
CA GLY A 86 16.04 -20.68 5.15
C GLY A 86 17.43 -20.91 4.59
N THR A 87 17.50 -21.47 3.39
CA THR A 87 18.71 -21.53 2.58
C THR A 87 19.20 -20.11 2.36
N ARG A 88 20.12 -19.65 3.21
CA ARG A 88 20.95 -18.48 2.97
C ARG A 88 21.80 -18.81 1.75
N LYS A 89 21.46 -18.22 0.59
CA LYS A 89 22.39 -18.17 -0.54
C LYS A 89 23.41 -17.08 -0.22
N GLU A 90 24.66 -17.51 -0.11
CA GLU A 90 25.85 -16.66 -0.18
C GLU A 90 26.09 -16.21 -1.62
#